data_AF-A0A7X6ZYC7-F1
#
_entry.id   AF-A0A7X6ZYC7-F1
#
_cell.length_a   1.000
_cell.length_b   1.000
_cell.length_c   1.000
_cell.angle_alpha   90.00
_cell.angle_beta   90.00
_cell.angle_gamma   90.00
#
_symmetry.space_group_name_H-M   'P 1'
#
loop_
_entity.id
_entity.type
_entity.pdbx_description
1 polymer ?
#
loop_
_entity_poly.entity_id
_entity_poly.type
_entity_poly.pdbx_seq_one_letter_code
_entity_poly.pdbx_strand_id
1 'polypeptide(L)' 'MAINYEKLIKDIVAPLVIYPEDIVVKILEETEDEITISLFVNEKDIGRTIGKSGRTANAIRTIV' A
#
# COMPACT_ATOMS: atom_id res chain seq x y z
N MET A 1 2.52 -21.46 2.23
CA MET A 1 3.44 -20.32 2.50
C MET A 1 2.54 -19.13 2.75
N ALA A 2 2.53 -18.57 3.96
CA ALA A 2 1.72 -17.38 4.24
C ALA A 2 2.34 -16.20 3.47
N ILE A 3 1.53 -15.47 2.72
CA ILE A 3 1.98 -14.27 2.00
C ILE A 3 2.15 -13.16 3.05
N ASN A 4 3.31 -12.49 3.04
CA ASN A 4 3.53 -11.32 3.87
C ASN A 4 3.05 -10.07 3.12
N TYR A 5 1.77 -9.74 3.28
CA TYR A 5 1.12 -8.59 2.63
C TYR A 5 1.74 -7.24 3.02
N GLU A 6 2.18 -7.11 4.28
CA GLU A 6 2.85 -5.89 4.76
C GLU A 6 4.10 -5.60 3.93
N LYS A 7 4.95 -6.61 3.78
CA LYS A 7 6.19 -6.50 3.00
C LYS A 7 5.91 -6.27 1.52
N LEU A 8 4.94 -6.98 0.94
CA LEU A 8 4.57 -6.83 -0.47
C LEU A 8 4.13 -5.39 -0.78
N ILE A 9 3.20 -4.84 0.00
CA ILE A 9 2.71 -3.47 -0.19
C ILE A 9 3.86 -2.48 0.00
N LYS A 10 4.71 -2.68 1.03
CA LYS A 10 5.86 -1.80 1.29
C LYS A 10 6.85 -1.79 0.14
N ASP A 11 7.18 -2.95 -0.42
CA ASP A 11 8.12 -3.08 -1.54
C ASP A 11 7.56 -2.43 -2.82
N ILE A 12 6.24 -2.48 -3.03
CA ILE A 12 5.56 -1.81 -4.16
C ILE A 12 5.54 -0.28 -3.98
N VAL A 13 5.28 0.21 -2.76
CA VAL A 13 5.04 1.64 -2.50
C VAL A 13 6.34 2.41 -2.24
N ALA A 14 7.36 1.79 -1.64
CA ALA A 14 8.65 2.42 -1.36
C ALA A 14 9.27 3.19 -2.54
N PRO A 15 9.34 2.66 -3.78
CA PRO A 15 9.89 3.42 -4.91
C PRO A 15 8.98 4.56 -5.41
N LEU A 16 7.72 4.60 -4.98
CA LEU A 16 6.71 5.58 -5.42
C LEU A 16 6.63 6.82 -4.52
N VAL A 17 7.35 6.84 -3.39
CA VAL A 17 7.31 7.90 -2.37
C VAL A 17 8.66 8.59 -2.20
N ILE A 18 8.67 9.76 -1.58
CA ILE A 18 9.89 10.54 -1.31
C ILE A 18 10.41 10.18 0.08
N TYR A 19 9.51 9.85 1.00
CA TYR A 19 9.81 9.46 2.39
C TYR A 19 9.47 7.97 2.61
N PRO A 20 10.29 7.02 2.12
CA PRO A 20 10.03 5.59 2.26
C PRO A 20 10.07 5.10 3.72
N GLU A 21 10.78 5.81 4.60
CA GLU A 21 10.79 5.59 6.05
C GLU A 21 9.44 5.84 6.72
N ASP A 22 8.60 6.71 6.14
CA ASP A 22 7.29 7.08 6.68
C ASP A 22 6.16 6.15 6.20
N ILE A 23 6.51 5.05 5.51
CA ILE A 23 5.52 4.03 5.10
C ILE A 23 5.22 3.13 6.29
N VAL A 24 3.95 3.11 6.69
CA VAL A 24 3.42 2.14 7.66
C VAL A 24 2.26 1.40 7.02
N VAL A 25 2.35 0.07 6.98
CA VAL A 25 1.29 -0.81 6.50
C VAL A 25 0.68 -1.52 7.69
N LYS A 26 -0.64 -1.45 7.84
CA LYS A 26 -1.40 -2.14 8.89
C LYS A 26 -2.44 -3.04 8.27
N ILE A 27 -2.47 -4.31 8.68
CA ILE A 27 -3.58 -5.22 8.40
C ILE A 27 -4.60 -5.00 9.51
N LEU A 28 -5.79 -4.53 9.15
CA LEU A 28 -6.88 -4.26 10.10
C LEU A 28 -7.71 -5.51 10.33
N GLU A 29 -8.08 -6.18 9.24
CA GLU A 29 -8.91 -7.39 9.27
C GLU A 29 -8.42 -8.34 8.17
N GLU A 30 -8.41 -9.63 8.49
CA GLU A 30 -8.09 -10.72 7.57
C GLU A 30 -9.13 -11.80 7.79
N THR A 31 -10.01 -11.96 6.80
CA THR A 31 -11.04 -13.01 6.74
C THR A 31 -10.65 -14.03 5.66
N GLU A 32 -11.44 -15.09 5.49
CA GLU A 32 -11.17 -16.06 4.42
C GLU A 32 -11.29 -15.45 3.01
N ASP A 33 -12.14 -14.44 2.83
CA ASP A 33 -12.47 -13.88 1.51
C ASP A 33 -11.97 -12.44 1.30
N GLU A 34 -11.64 -11.72 2.37
CA GLU A 34 -11.30 -10.29 2.33
C GLU A 34 -10.18 -9.93 3.31
N ILE A 35 -9.28 -9.03 2.87
CA ILE A 35 -8.20 -8.46 3.68
C ILE A 35 -8.28 -6.94 3.63
N THR A 36 -8.45 -6.32 4.78
CA THR A 36 -8.47 -4.86 4.93
C THR A 36 -7.09 -4.35 5.32
N ILE A 37 -6.43 -3.61 4.42
CA ILE A 37 -5.09 -3.04 4.63
C ILE A 37 -5.17 -1.51 4.65
N SER A 38 -4.59 -0.89 5.67
CA SER A 38 -4.37 0.55 5.75
C SER A 38 -2.91 0.89 5.48
N LEU A 39 -2.69 1.66 4.42
CA LEU A 39 -1.40 2.23 4.06
C LEU A 39 -1.34 3.68 4.55
N PHE A 40 -0.41 3.96 5.45
CA PHE A 40 -0.08 5.30 5.91
C PHE A 40 1.23 5.73 5.24
N VAL A 41 1.26 6.95 4.73
CA VAL A 41 2.43 7.57 4.10
C VAL A 41 2.52 9.04 4.53
N ASN A 42 3.68 9.64 4.30
CA ASN A 42 3.87 11.07 4.48
C ASN A 42 2.83 11.88 3.66
N GLU A 43 2.36 13.00 4.21
CA GLU A 43 1.36 13.86 3.55
C GLU A 43 1.80 14.29 2.14
N LYS A 44 3.09 14.54 1.94
CA LYS A 44 3.67 14.94 0.65
C LYS A 44 3.64 13.83 -0.40
N ASP A 45 3.45 12.58 0.02
CA ASP A 45 3.45 11.40 -0.84
C ASP A 45 2.05 10.88 -1.19
N ILE A 46 0.99 11.37 -0.52
CA ILE A 46 -0.40 10.95 -0.78
C ILE A 46 -0.76 11.08 -2.27
N GLY A 47 -0.39 12.21 -2.89
CA GLY A 47 -0.67 12.42 -4.31
C GLY A 47 0.05 11.42 -5.23
N ARG A 48 1.26 10.98 -4.84
CA ARG A 48 2.08 10.02 -5.60
C ARG A 48 1.54 8.60 -5.48
N THR A 49 1.10 8.21 -4.28
CA THR A 49 0.56 6.86 -4.01
C THR A 49 -0.85 6.66 -4.58
N ILE A 50 -1.68 7.71 -4.58
CA ILE A 50 -3.00 7.66 -5.24
C ILE A 50 -2.82 7.64 -6.77
N GLY A 51 -1.93 8.51 -7.29
CA GLY A 51 -1.72 8.69 -8.72
C GLY A 51 -2.87 9.42 -9.43
N LYS A 52 -2.66 9.80 -10.70
CA LYS A 52 -3.68 10.52 -11.48
C LYS A 52 -4.95 9.68 -11.59
N SER A 53 -6.08 10.22 -11.13
CA SER A 53 -7.39 9.54 -11.11
C SER A 53 -7.37 8.20 -10.37
N GLY A 54 -6.51 8.04 -9.35
CA GLY A 54 -6.44 6.80 -8.56
C GLY A 54 -5.76 5.63 -9.26
N ARG A 55 -5.13 5.85 -10.42
CA ARG A 55 -4.52 4.78 -11.23
C ARG A 55 -3.49 3.96 -10.46
N THR A 56 -2.64 4.61 -9.67
CA THR A 56 -1.60 3.92 -8.89
C THR A 56 -2.23 3.06 -7.81
N ALA A 57 -3.14 3.63 -7.01
CA ALA A 57 -3.84 2.89 -5.96
C ALA A 57 -4.65 1.69 -6.51
N ASN A 58 -5.29 1.85 -7.67
CA ASN A 58 -6.02 0.76 -8.31
C ASN A 58 -5.09 -0.33 -8.84
N ALA A 59 -3.94 0.03 -9.41
CA ALA A 59 -2.96 -0.96 -9.85
C ALA A 59 -2.42 -1.79 -8.67
N ILE A 60 -2.16 -1.15 -7.53
CA ILE A 60 -1.76 -1.84 -6.30
C ILE A 60 -2.84 -2.85 -5.88
N ARG A 61 -4.13 -2.46 -5.88
CA ARG A 61 -5.24 -3.36 -5.56
C ARG A 61 -5.39 -4.55 -6.51
N THR A 62 -4.94 -4.44 -7.77
CA THR A 62 -5.02 -5.54 -8.75
C THR A 62 -3.88 -6.55 -8.59
N ILE A 63 -2.74 -6.13 -8.03
CA ILE A 63 -1.55 -6.98 -7.86
C ILE A 63 -1.68 -7.91 -6.65
N VAL A 64 -2.43 -7.47 -5.64
CA VAL A 64 -2.48 -8.07 -4.30
C VAL A 64 -3.62 -9.08 -4.19
#